data_AF-A0A838GES4-F1
#
_entry.id   AF-A0A838GES4-F1
#
_cell.length_a   1.000
_cell.length_b   1.000
_cell.length_c   1.000
_cell.angle_alpha   90.00
_cell.angle_beta   90.00
_cell.angle_gamma   90.00
#
_symmetry.space_group_name_H-M   'P 1'
#
loop_
_entity.id
_entity.type
_entity.pdbx_description
1 polymer ?
#
loop_
_entity_poly.entity_id
_entity_poly.type
_entity_poly.pdbx_seq_one_letter_code
_entity_poly.pdbx_strand_id
1 'polypeptide(L)'
;VFTPSGNWSSFPPHKHDVSNMPEESDLEEIYYYRIDPPDGFGLQRLYAADGSFDHAWVIKDGDLLLVPEGYHAFAVAHGYTGYYLNILAGDENVRTMQPSDDPAYAWVRGTWSDDQNAGATSWQDIDARVNAGAGKRQR
;
A
#
# COMPACT_ATOMS: atom_id res chain seq x y z
N VAL A 1 -5.83 5.49 1.56
CA VAL A 1 -6.01 4.71 0.31
C VAL A 1 -7.00 3.57 0.56
N PHE A 2 -7.82 3.20 -0.42
CA PHE A 2 -8.66 1.99 -0.37
C PHE A 2 -7.96 0.85 -1.13
N THR A 3 -7.94 -0.34 -0.53
CA THR A 3 -7.40 -1.57 -1.10
C THR A 3 -8.55 -2.56 -1.27
N PRO A 4 -9.04 -2.78 -2.51
CA PRO A 4 -10.14 -3.70 -2.77
C PRO A 4 -9.83 -5.14 -2.35
N SER A 5 -10.86 -5.98 -2.26
CA SER A 5 -10.75 -7.37 -1.77
C SER A 5 -9.66 -8.15 -2.49
N GLY A 6 -8.75 -8.77 -1.72
CA GLY A 6 -7.66 -9.59 -2.26
C GLY A 6 -6.60 -8.83 -3.07
N ASN A 7 -6.64 -7.50 -3.10
CA ASN A 7 -5.67 -6.68 -3.84
C ASN A 7 -4.54 -6.17 -2.96
N TRP A 8 -3.56 -5.57 -3.64
CA TRP A 8 -2.37 -4.97 -3.07
C TRP A 8 -2.40 -3.45 -3.25
N SER A 9 -1.77 -2.75 -2.32
CA SER A 9 -1.53 -1.30 -2.37
C SER A 9 -0.18 -1.00 -1.72
N SER A 10 0.26 0.26 -1.83
CA SER A 10 1.69 0.60 -1.69
C SER A 10 2.56 -0.36 -2.53
N PHE A 11 2.10 -0.65 -3.75
CA PHE A 11 2.71 -1.60 -4.68
C PHE A 11 2.86 -0.98 -6.09
N PRO A 12 4.00 -1.13 -6.79
CA PRO A 12 5.21 -1.84 -6.36
C PRO A 12 5.77 -1.28 -5.04
N PRO A 13 6.42 -2.11 -4.21
CA PRO A 13 6.95 -1.66 -2.93
C PRO A 13 7.88 -0.49 -3.17
N HIS A 14 7.80 0.52 -2.34
CA HIS A 14 8.63 1.72 -2.44
C HIS A 14 9.09 2.15 -1.06
N LYS A 15 10.12 2.99 -1.03
CA LYS A 15 10.70 3.56 0.18
C LYS A 15 10.92 5.05 0.01
N HIS A 16 11.14 5.72 1.14
CA HIS A 16 11.45 7.14 1.24
C HIS A 16 12.25 7.34 2.54
N ASP A 17 13.47 6.83 2.56
CA ASP A 17 14.35 6.76 3.75
C ASP A 17 15.76 7.32 3.49
N VAL A 18 15.99 7.93 2.32
CA VAL A 18 17.24 8.62 1.99
C VAL A 18 16.95 10.00 1.41
N SER A 19 17.57 11.03 1.99
CA SER A 19 17.54 12.40 1.46
C SER A 19 18.44 12.51 0.23
N ASN A 20 17.89 12.21 -0.95
CA ASN A 20 18.61 12.21 -2.23
C ASN A 20 17.74 12.76 -3.38
N MET A 21 17.17 13.94 -3.18
CA MET A 21 16.33 14.60 -4.19
C MET A 21 17.10 14.86 -5.50
N PRO A 22 16.49 14.64 -6.68
CA PRO A 22 15.05 14.40 -6.90
C PRO A 22 14.64 12.92 -6.90
N GLU A 23 15.56 11.98 -6.63
CA GLU A 23 15.28 10.55 -6.75
C GLU A 23 14.44 10.03 -5.58
N GLU A 24 14.68 10.55 -4.38
CA GLU A 24 14.03 10.12 -3.15
C GLU A 24 14.07 11.22 -2.08
N SER A 25 13.01 11.32 -1.28
CA SER A 25 12.96 12.11 -0.04
C SER A 25 13.07 11.22 1.20
N ASP A 26 13.64 11.77 2.27
CA ASP A 26 13.65 11.12 3.59
C ASP A 26 12.38 11.45 4.39
N LEU A 27 11.50 10.47 4.58
CA LEU A 27 10.20 10.62 5.25
C LEU A 27 9.88 9.40 6.10
N GLU A 28 9.53 9.60 7.37
CA GLU A 28 8.85 8.55 8.14
C GLU A 28 7.37 8.49 7.71
N GLU A 29 6.75 7.31 7.74
CA GLU A 29 5.33 7.12 7.46
C GLU A 29 4.61 6.33 8.55
N ILE A 30 3.37 6.73 8.84
CA ILE A 30 2.47 6.03 9.76
C ILE A 30 1.25 5.55 8.98
N TYR A 31 0.86 4.30 9.17
CA TYR A 31 -0.37 3.73 8.63
C TYR A 31 -1.38 3.46 9.75
N TYR A 32 -2.57 4.03 9.66
CA TYR A 32 -3.73 3.65 10.47
C TYR A 32 -4.73 2.90 9.61
N TYR A 33 -5.06 1.66 9.97
CA TYR A 33 -5.86 0.76 9.14
C TYR A 33 -7.31 0.66 9.58
N ARG A 34 -8.20 0.51 8.60
CA ARG A 34 -9.57 0.03 8.76
C ARG A 34 -9.81 -1.16 7.84
N ILE A 35 -10.55 -2.14 8.31
CA ILE A 35 -10.91 -3.34 7.55
C ILE A 35 -12.42 -3.55 7.63
N ASP A 36 -13.05 -3.81 6.49
CA ASP A 36 -14.47 -4.12 6.40
C ASP A 36 -14.71 -5.44 5.65
N PRO A 37 -15.39 -6.43 6.24
CA PRO A 37 -15.83 -6.49 7.64
C PRO A 37 -14.70 -6.46 8.69
N PRO A 38 -14.93 -5.98 9.93
CA PRO A 38 -13.86 -5.73 10.91
C PRO A 38 -13.20 -6.98 11.50
N ASP A 39 -13.77 -8.17 11.29
CA ASP A 39 -13.19 -9.46 11.68
C ASP A 39 -12.12 -9.97 10.70
N GLY A 40 -11.85 -9.21 9.63
CA GLY A 40 -10.85 -9.52 8.61
C GLY A 40 -9.40 -9.36 9.06
N PHE A 41 -8.50 -9.35 8.06
CA PHE A 41 -7.10 -9.01 8.24
C PHE A 41 -6.45 -8.57 6.92
N GLY A 42 -5.30 -7.91 7.04
CA GLY A 42 -4.35 -7.70 5.95
C GLY A 42 -2.96 -8.15 6.36
N LEU A 43 -2.03 -8.07 5.42
CA LEU A 43 -0.61 -8.30 5.64
C LEU A 43 0.14 -7.05 5.20
N GLN A 44 0.93 -6.47 6.09
CA GLN A 44 1.94 -5.47 5.73
C GLN A 44 3.30 -6.14 5.74
N ARG A 45 4.09 -5.98 4.69
CA ARG A 45 5.52 -6.31 4.68
C ARG A 45 6.33 -5.02 4.74
N LEU A 46 7.38 -5.00 5.56
CA LEU A 46 8.38 -3.91 5.65
C LEU A 46 9.77 -4.53 5.62
N TYR A 47 10.63 -4.12 4.70
CA TYR A 47 11.96 -4.69 4.55
C TYR A 47 12.98 -3.67 4.06
N ALA A 48 14.22 -3.78 4.54
CA ALA A 48 15.31 -2.91 4.15
C ALA A 48 15.89 -3.30 2.80
N ALA A 49 16.39 -2.32 2.04
CA ALA A 49 17.07 -2.55 0.76
C ALA A 49 18.35 -3.39 0.90
N ASP A 50 19.04 -3.28 2.04
CA ASP A 50 20.27 -4.03 2.34
C ASP A 50 20.01 -5.38 3.03
N GLY A 51 18.75 -5.72 3.29
CA GLY A 51 18.34 -6.95 3.96
C GLY A 51 18.60 -6.97 5.48
N SER A 52 18.91 -5.84 6.11
CA SER A 52 19.10 -5.75 7.56
C SER A 52 17.86 -6.14 8.37
N PHE A 53 16.67 -5.94 7.82
CA PHE A 53 15.41 -6.47 8.33
C PHE A 53 14.44 -6.85 7.20
N ASP A 54 13.54 -7.78 7.50
CA ASP A 54 12.38 -8.15 6.69
C ASP A 54 11.30 -8.70 7.60
N HIS A 55 10.23 -7.94 7.77
CA HIS A 55 9.14 -8.24 8.69
C HIS A 55 7.80 -8.26 7.97
N ALA A 56 6.90 -9.11 8.45
CA ALA A 56 5.52 -9.14 8.04
C ALA A 56 4.60 -9.12 9.26
N TRP A 57 3.60 -8.24 9.24
CA TRP A 57 2.58 -8.14 10.29
C TRP A 57 1.22 -8.54 9.76
N VAL A 58 0.47 -9.24 10.61
CA VAL A 58 -0.97 -9.40 10.42
C VAL A 58 -1.64 -8.13 10.95
N ILE A 59 -2.31 -7.41 10.05
CA ILE A 59 -3.01 -6.16 10.34
C ILE A 59 -4.49 -6.43 10.59
N LYS A 60 -5.07 -5.84 11.62
CA LYS A 60 -6.48 -5.89 12.00
C LYS A 60 -7.15 -4.51 11.91
N ASP A 61 -8.49 -4.48 11.99
CA ASP A 61 -9.24 -3.21 12.00
C ASP A 61 -8.82 -2.36 13.20
N GLY A 62 -8.43 -1.11 12.94
CA GLY A 62 -8.00 -0.16 13.97
C GLY A 62 -6.51 -0.23 14.34
N ASP A 63 -5.73 -1.13 13.73
CA ASP A 63 -4.30 -1.20 13.97
C ASP A 63 -3.56 0.02 13.42
N LEU A 64 -2.40 0.31 14.03
CA LEU A 64 -1.45 1.32 13.59
C LEU A 64 -0.08 0.68 13.41
N LEU A 65 0.59 1.00 12.30
CA LEU A 65 1.96 0.57 12.03
C LEU A 65 2.85 1.76 11.69
N LEU A 66 4.06 1.77 12.25
CA LEU A 66 5.11 2.73 11.93
C LEU A 66 6.02 2.17 10.85
N VAL A 67 6.36 3.00 9.88
CA VAL A 67 7.29 2.74 8.80
C VAL A 67 8.40 3.80 8.87
N PRO A 68 9.45 3.56 9.67
CA PRO A 68 10.54 4.52 9.80
C PRO A 68 11.45 4.52 8.56
N GLU A 69 11.67 3.36 7.95
CA GLU A 69 12.52 3.18 6.78
C GLU A 69 12.17 1.87 6.06
N GLY A 70 12.63 1.71 4.82
CA GLY A 70 12.50 0.49 4.04
C GLY A 70 11.29 0.44 3.10
N TYR A 71 11.32 -0.57 2.24
CA TYR A 71 10.26 -0.88 1.30
C TYR A 71 9.04 -1.43 2.02
N HIS A 72 7.86 -0.93 1.68
CA HIS A 72 6.62 -1.33 2.34
C HIS A 72 5.48 -1.58 1.36
N ALA A 73 4.72 -2.65 1.60
CA ALA A 73 3.58 -3.03 0.80
C ALA A 73 2.46 -3.63 1.67
N PHE A 74 1.21 -3.39 1.26
CA PHE A 74 0.01 -3.86 1.93
C PHE A 74 -0.81 -4.78 1.02
N ALA A 75 -1.31 -5.88 1.58
CA ALA A 75 -2.34 -6.72 0.96
C ALA A 75 -3.49 -6.93 1.92
N VAL A 76 -4.74 -6.88 1.44
CA VAL A 76 -5.91 -7.22 2.25
C VAL A 76 -6.40 -8.64 1.92
N ALA A 77 -6.89 -9.36 2.94
CA ALA A 77 -7.47 -10.68 2.73
C ALA A 77 -8.65 -10.62 1.74
N HIS A 78 -8.82 -11.69 0.97
CA HIS A 78 -9.95 -11.82 0.05
C HIS A 78 -11.28 -11.83 0.83
N GLY A 79 -12.27 -11.11 0.32
CA GLY A 79 -13.57 -10.87 0.96
C GLY A 79 -13.63 -9.68 1.92
N TYR A 80 -12.51 -8.93 2.06
CA TYR A 80 -12.42 -7.76 2.93
C TYR A 80 -11.89 -6.55 2.15
N THR A 81 -12.44 -5.38 2.41
CA THR A 81 -11.89 -4.12 1.91
C THR A 81 -10.96 -3.54 2.96
N GLY A 82 -9.73 -3.21 2.57
CA GLY A 82 -8.79 -2.48 3.40
C GLY A 82 -8.87 -0.99 3.13
N TYR A 83 -8.70 -0.19 4.17
CA TYR A 83 -8.44 1.24 4.07
C TYR A 83 -7.27 1.57 4.99
N TYR A 84 -6.43 2.52 4.57
CA TYR A 84 -5.51 3.16 5.50
C TYR A 84 -5.49 4.67 5.33
N LEU A 85 -5.33 5.36 6.45
CA LEU A 85 -4.91 6.75 6.50
C LEU A 85 -3.40 6.76 6.75
N ASN A 86 -2.65 7.37 5.84
CA ASN A 86 -1.22 7.55 6.00
C ASN A 86 -0.84 8.99 6.32
N ILE A 87 0.20 9.14 7.15
CA ILE A 87 0.79 10.44 7.51
C ILE A 87 2.29 10.32 7.30
N LEU A 88 2.86 11.23 6.51
CA LEU A 88 4.30 11.29 6.26
C LEU A 88 4.86 12.61 6.79
N ALA A 89 6.07 12.55 7.34
CA ALA A 89 6.83 13.72 7.76
C ALA A 89 8.33 13.44 7.67
N GLY A 90 9.10 14.50 7.39
CA GLY A 90 10.56 14.46 7.36
C GLY A 90 11.13 15.86 7.17
N ASP A 91 12.46 15.95 7.11
CA ASP A 91 13.20 17.21 7.23
C ASP A 91 13.57 17.85 5.87
N GLU A 92 12.95 17.39 4.78
CA GLU A 92 13.19 17.97 3.45
C GLU A 92 12.86 19.47 3.40
N ASN A 93 13.73 20.24 2.76
CA ASN A 93 13.57 21.71 2.62
C ASN A 93 12.34 22.11 1.77
N VAL A 94 11.77 21.16 1.04
CA VAL A 94 10.55 21.33 0.23
C VAL A 94 9.55 20.23 0.57
N ARG A 95 8.26 20.58 0.67
CA ARG A 95 7.21 19.58 0.88
C ARG A 95 7.08 18.68 -0.34
N THR A 96 7.40 17.41 -0.18
CA THR A 96 7.35 16.37 -1.22
C THR A 96 6.86 15.04 -0.63
N MET A 97 6.56 14.08 -1.51
CA MET A 97 6.25 12.68 -1.18
C MET A 97 6.97 11.77 -2.19
N GLN A 98 8.21 12.09 -2.55
CA GLN A 98 8.94 11.46 -3.65
C GLN A 98 9.54 10.14 -3.17
N PRO A 99 9.03 8.98 -3.60
CA PRO A 99 9.58 7.70 -3.18
C PRO A 99 10.52 7.14 -4.26
N SER A 100 11.27 6.09 -3.91
CA SER A 100 11.92 5.21 -4.87
C SER A 100 11.29 3.82 -4.83
N ASP A 101 10.91 3.29 -6.00
CA ASP A 101 10.39 1.91 -6.10
C ASP A 101 11.52 0.90 -5.89
N ASP A 102 11.20 -0.28 -5.34
CA ASP A 102 12.11 -1.42 -5.31
C ASP A 102 12.48 -1.82 -6.75
N PRO A 103 13.77 -1.77 -7.14
CA PRO A 103 14.22 -2.12 -8.49
C PRO A 103 13.80 -3.53 -8.93
N ALA A 104 13.63 -4.47 -8.00
CA ALA A 104 13.18 -5.83 -8.30
C ALA A 104 11.73 -5.88 -8.80
N TYR A 105 10.90 -4.91 -8.41
CA TYR A 105 9.46 -4.86 -8.72
C TYR A 105 9.05 -3.65 -9.55
N ALA A 106 9.95 -2.69 -9.77
CA ALA A 106 9.67 -1.45 -10.52
C ALA A 106 9.09 -1.69 -11.93
N TRP A 107 9.41 -2.83 -12.55
CA TRP A 107 8.84 -3.23 -13.84
C TRP A 107 7.31 -3.30 -13.85
N VAL A 108 6.68 -3.58 -12.70
CA VAL A 108 5.22 -3.67 -12.56
C VAL A 108 4.57 -2.34 -12.93
N ARG A 109 5.16 -1.21 -12.55
CA ARG A 109 4.65 0.13 -12.90
C ARG A 109 4.59 0.34 -14.41
N GLY A 110 5.56 -0.21 -15.15
CA GLY A 110 5.60 -0.17 -16.61
C GLY A 110 4.48 -0.96 -17.30
N THR A 111 3.75 -1.81 -16.56
CA THR A 111 2.60 -2.57 -17.07
C THR A 111 1.27 -1.85 -16.93
N TRP A 112 1.25 -0.70 -16.23
CA TRP A 112 0.03 0.05 -15.98
C TRP A 112 -0.36 0.89 -17.20
N SER A 113 -1.65 0.92 -17.49
CA SER A 113 -2.21 1.81 -18.51
C SER A 113 -3.54 2.40 -18.06
N ASP A 114 -3.84 3.62 -18.52
CA ASP A 114 -5.10 4.31 -18.19
C ASP A 114 -6.32 3.49 -18.63
N ASP A 115 -6.19 2.70 -19.70
CA ASP A 115 -7.23 1.82 -20.23
C ASP A 115 -7.70 0.77 -19.20
N GLN A 116 -6.82 0.33 -18.29
CA GLN A 116 -7.17 -0.66 -17.26
C GLN A 116 -8.24 -0.12 -16.30
N ASN A 117 -8.28 1.20 -16.10
CA ASN A 117 -9.26 1.87 -15.24
C ASN A 117 -10.32 2.63 -16.03
N ALA A 118 -10.37 2.49 -17.36
CA ALA A 118 -11.32 3.22 -18.20
C ALA A 118 -12.77 3.03 -17.73
N GLY A 119 -13.48 4.14 -17.52
CA GLY A 119 -14.86 4.16 -17.05
C GLY A 119 -15.08 3.74 -15.59
N ALA A 120 -14.02 3.49 -14.81
CA ALA A 120 -14.15 3.35 -13.36
C ALA A 120 -14.24 4.74 -12.72
N THR A 121 -15.21 4.92 -11.82
CA THR A 121 -15.41 6.18 -11.09
C THR A 121 -15.13 6.03 -9.60
N SER A 122 -14.96 4.79 -9.14
CA SER A 122 -14.76 4.43 -7.75
C SER A 122 -13.92 3.16 -7.62
N TRP A 123 -13.33 2.93 -6.45
CA TRP A 123 -12.62 1.67 -6.17
C TRP A 123 -13.58 0.47 -6.18
N GLN A 124 -14.87 0.69 -5.91
CA GLN A 124 -15.90 -0.33 -5.99
C GLN A 124 -16.13 -0.82 -7.43
N ASP A 125 -15.96 0.05 -8.43
CA ASP A 125 -16.03 -0.36 -9.84
C ASP A 125 -14.86 -1.30 -10.19
N ILE A 126 -13.67 -1.00 -9.67
CA ILE A 126 -12.47 -1.84 -9.83
C ILE A 126 -12.68 -3.17 -9.10
N ASP A 127 -13.15 -3.15 -7.86
CA ASP A 127 -13.47 -4.35 -7.08
C ASP A 127 -14.48 -5.24 -7.81
N ALA A 128 -15.56 -4.65 -8.33
CA ALA A 128 -16.59 -5.38 -9.08
C ALA A 128 -16.04 -5.98 -10.38
N ARG A 129 -15.08 -5.33 -11.05
CA ARG A 129 -14.45 -5.86 -12.26
C ARG A 129 -13.50 -7.02 -11.94
N VAL A 130 -12.69 -6.89 -10.90
CA VAL A 130 -11.65 -7.87 -10.54
C VAL A 130 -12.25 -9.07 -9.80
N ASN A 131 -13.06 -8.81 -8.79
CA ASN A 131 -13.61 -9.85 -7.90
C ASN A 131 -15.02 -10.29 -8.29
N ALA A 132 -15.79 -9.47 -9.01
CA ALA A 132 -17.19 -9.73 -9.36
C ALA A 132 -18.06 -10.07 -8.13
N GLY A 133 -18.31 -11.36 -7.89
CA GLY A 133 -19.04 -11.90 -6.74
C GLY A 133 -18.19 -12.69 -5.75
N ALA A 134 -16.92 -12.96 -6.07
CA ALA A 134 -16.01 -13.68 -5.18
C ALA A 134 -15.75 -12.88 -3.89
N GLY A 135 -15.72 -13.55 -2.75
CA GLY A 135 -15.45 -12.94 -1.44
C GLY A 135 -16.61 -12.17 -0.82
N LYS A 136 -17.74 -12.00 -1.50
CA LYS A 136 -18.93 -11.33 -0.92
C LYS A 136 -19.68 -12.31 -0.01
N ARG A 137 -19.77 -11.98 1.30
CA ARG A 137 -20.61 -12.72 2.23
C ARG A 137 -22.07 -12.67 1.77
N GLN A 138 -22.73 -13.82 1.65
CA GLN A 138 -24.19 -13.85 1.54
C GLN A 138 -24.75 -13.42 2.89
N ARG A 139 -25.60 -12.38 2.88
CA ARG A 139 -26.30 -11.91 4.08
C ARG A 139 -27.36 -12.91 4.51
#